data_AF-A0AAE0E4T8-F1
#
_entry.id   AF-A0AAE0E4T8-F1
#
_cell.length_a   1.000
_cell.length_b   1.000
_cell.length_c   1.000
_cell.angle_alpha   90.00
_cell.angle_beta   90.00
_cell.angle_gamma   90.00
#
_symmetry.space_group_name_H-M   'P 1'
#
loop_
_entity.id
_entity.type
_entity.pdbx_description
1 polymer ?
#
loop_
_entity_poly.entity_id
_entity_poly.type
_entity_poly.pdbx_seq_one_letter_code
_entity_poly.pdbx_strand_id
1 'polypeptide(L)'
;MVEMQVDHGLHLLYTKAWRAKDQAEASVFGPPEESFKLLSAYCHRLKEVNLGTITAMKTNIANLFEYLFISHAASLHGFRTVILPVIAINGTHLNGKFSGIMFVAICLDANNHFFPLAYGFGDVEDEMAWTWFLNELKNAIDSPEDCMIISNHHLGIKAAMEKVYPNVPHGYCVFHMAQNIKNDYKRKDVSLLFKQAWKAYRKSDFKEVMLEMIKVNMVAFENLMNVGPERWSRAYSPVRRYRLMTSSIVESMNSCLVHARQMPITTMVEFIREMLHKWFYKRCTKAEKIRT
;
A
#
# COMPACT_ATOMS: atom_id res chain seq x y z
N MET A 1 20.95 -2.91 21.08
CA MET A 1 21.90 -3.54 22.03
C MET A 1 23.32 -3.04 21.80
N VAL A 2 23.82 -3.12 20.56
CA VAL A 2 25.13 -2.52 20.20
C VAL A 2 25.15 -1.02 20.50
N GLU A 3 24.13 -0.27 20.09
CA GLU A 3 24.00 1.17 20.41
C GLU A 3 23.98 1.45 21.91
N MET A 4 23.21 0.69 22.72
CA MET A 4 23.18 0.87 24.19
C MET A 4 24.54 0.65 24.86
N GLN A 5 25.36 -0.25 24.33
CA GLN A 5 26.70 -0.49 24.84
C GLN A 5 27.68 0.60 24.37
N VAL A 6 27.58 1.04 23.11
CA VAL A 6 28.46 2.05 22.51
C VAL A 6 28.16 3.46 23.07
N ASP A 7 26.89 3.82 23.17
CA ASP A 7 26.46 5.18 23.50
C ASP A 7 26.31 5.39 25.01
N HIS A 8 26.07 4.32 25.77
CA HIS A 8 25.77 4.41 27.20
C HIS A 8 26.63 3.48 28.09
N GLY A 9 27.55 2.69 27.53
CA GLY A 9 28.39 1.77 28.30
C GLY A 9 27.61 0.63 28.99
N LEU A 10 26.35 0.43 28.61
CA LEU A 10 25.46 -0.51 29.29
C LEU A 10 25.51 -1.89 28.64
N HIS A 11 26.06 -2.85 29.38
CA HIS A 11 25.96 -4.27 29.05
C HIS A 11 24.62 -4.83 29.55
N LEU A 12 23.66 -4.98 28.64
CA LEU A 12 22.33 -5.49 28.93
C LEU A 12 22.07 -6.81 28.20
N LEU A 13 21.43 -7.74 28.90
CA LEU A 13 20.83 -8.91 28.26
C LEU A 13 19.65 -8.48 27.40
N TYR A 14 19.48 -9.12 26.25
CA TYR A 14 18.35 -8.86 25.33
C TYR A 14 17.00 -8.92 26.05
N THR A 15 16.79 -9.93 26.90
CA THR A 15 15.55 -10.09 27.67
C THR A 15 15.29 -8.94 28.64
N LYS A 16 16.35 -8.39 29.26
CA LYS A 16 16.23 -7.24 30.17
C LYS A 16 15.91 -5.96 29.39
N ALA A 17 16.57 -5.75 28.26
CA ALA A 17 16.28 -4.62 27.36
C ALA A 17 14.86 -4.68 26.80
N TRP A 18 14.40 -5.86 26.39
CA TRP A 18 13.05 -6.07 25.88
C TRP A 18 11.99 -5.79 26.96
N ARG A 19 12.15 -6.32 28.18
CA ARG A 19 11.23 -6.04 29.30
C ARG A 19 11.20 -4.56 29.70
N ALA A 20 12.37 -3.89 29.70
CA ALA A 20 12.44 -2.47 29.99
C ALA A 20 11.72 -1.64 28.92
N LYS A 21 11.89 -2.00 27.63
CA LYS A 21 11.13 -1.40 26.53
C LYS A 21 9.63 -1.61 26.70
N ASP A 22 9.19 -2.85 26.93
CA ASP A 22 7.78 -3.20 27.10
C ASP A 22 7.14 -2.42 28.27
N GLN A 23 7.85 -2.31 29.40
CA GLN A 23 7.39 -1.53 30.55
C GLN A 23 7.34 -0.02 30.24
N ALA A 24 8.31 0.52 29.51
CA ALA A 24 8.30 1.92 29.08
C ALA A 24 7.13 2.20 28.10
N GLU A 25 6.90 1.33 27.13
CA GLU A 25 5.78 1.43 26.19
C GLU A 25 4.44 1.35 26.90
N ALA A 26 4.26 0.42 27.84
CA ALA A 26 3.06 0.33 28.67
C ALA A 26 2.85 1.58 29.54
N SER A 27 3.93 2.24 29.99
CA SER A 27 3.84 3.47 30.77
C SER A 27 3.43 4.68 29.93
N VAL A 28 3.85 4.73 28.66
CA VAL A 28 3.55 5.84 27.75
C VAL A 28 2.19 5.68 27.08
N PHE A 29 1.89 4.48 26.59
CA PHE A 29 0.71 4.21 25.76
C PHE A 29 -0.43 3.51 26.50
N GLY A 30 -0.19 3.06 27.73
CA GLY A 30 -1.10 2.19 28.46
C GLY A 30 -1.12 0.76 27.92
N PRO A 31 -2.02 -0.09 28.43
CA PRO A 31 -2.18 -1.46 27.94
C PRO A 31 -2.58 -1.44 26.45
N PRO A 32 -1.88 -2.20 25.59
CA PRO A 32 -2.17 -2.21 24.15
C PRO A 32 -3.63 -2.60 23.83
N GLU A 33 -4.28 -3.39 24.67
CA GLU A 33 -5.68 -3.81 24.54
C GLU A 33 -6.66 -2.61 24.70
N GLU A 34 -6.34 -1.65 25.57
CA GLU A 34 -7.14 -0.43 25.74
C GLU A 34 -7.11 0.43 24.47
N SER A 35 -6.03 0.37 23.70
CA SER A 35 -5.92 1.14 22.46
C SER A 35 -6.99 0.77 21.42
N PHE A 36 -7.45 -0.49 21.37
CA PHE A 36 -8.54 -0.89 20.48
C PHE A 36 -9.89 -0.34 20.93
N LYS A 37 -10.13 -0.23 22.24
CA LYS A 37 -11.39 0.33 22.78
C LYS A 37 -11.57 1.80 22.43
N LEU A 38 -10.46 2.53 22.22
CA LEU A 38 -10.47 3.94 21.84
C LEU A 38 -10.82 4.17 20.37
N LEU A 39 -10.69 3.17 19.49
CA LEU A 39 -10.84 3.36 18.03
C LEU A 39 -12.20 3.89 17.62
N SER A 40 -13.28 3.40 18.24
CA SER A 40 -14.64 3.84 17.92
C SER A 40 -14.82 5.33 18.21
N ALA A 41 -14.44 5.75 19.42
CA ALA A 41 -14.49 7.14 19.84
C ALA A 41 -13.56 8.02 18.98
N TYR A 42 -12.36 7.53 18.67
CA TYR A 42 -11.41 8.21 17.81
C TYR A 42 -11.99 8.45 16.41
N CYS A 43 -12.53 7.41 15.76
CA CYS A 43 -13.12 7.52 14.42
C CYS A 43 -14.34 8.44 14.41
N HIS A 44 -15.17 8.38 15.46
CA HIS A 44 -16.30 9.29 15.62
C HIS A 44 -15.82 10.75 15.68
N ARG A 45 -14.89 11.06 16.59
CA ARG A 45 -14.32 12.41 16.73
C ARG A 45 -13.62 12.86 15.46
N LEU A 46 -12.90 11.98 14.77
CA LEU A 46 -12.21 12.30 13.52
C LEU A 46 -13.20 12.78 12.44
N LYS A 47 -14.37 12.14 12.33
CA LYS A 47 -15.43 12.55 11.39
C LYS A 47 -16.07 13.88 11.79
N GLU A 48 -16.27 14.12 13.08
CA GLU A 48 -16.83 15.40 13.58
C GLU A 48 -15.91 16.58 13.30
N VAL A 49 -14.61 16.44 13.57
CA VAL A 49 -13.64 17.54 13.44
C VAL A 49 -13.13 17.73 12.01
N ASN A 50 -13.24 16.70 11.15
CA ASN A 50 -12.79 16.73 9.77
C ASN A 50 -13.90 16.21 8.84
N LEU A 51 -14.91 17.06 8.65
CA LEU A 51 -16.09 16.77 7.83
C LEU A 51 -15.70 16.25 6.44
N GLY A 52 -16.35 15.16 6.02
CA GLY A 52 -16.04 14.46 4.77
C GLY A 52 -14.99 13.36 4.92
N THR A 53 -14.38 13.18 6.10
CA THR A 53 -13.54 12.01 6.39
C THR A 53 -14.43 10.77 6.47
N ILE A 54 -13.99 9.69 5.84
CA ILE A 54 -14.68 8.40 5.85
C ILE A 54 -13.91 7.44 6.75
N THR A 55 -14.63 6.84 7.69
CA THR A 55 -14.10 5.78 8.56
C THR A 55 -15.10 4.63 8.58
N ALA A 56 -14.62 3.40 8.43
CA ALA A 56 -15.41 2.20 8.62
C ALA A 56 -14.70 1.26 9.59
N MET A 57 -15.46 0.62 10.47
CA MET A 57 -14.94 -0.35 11.43
C MET A 57 -15.85 -1.57 11.44
N LYS A 58 -15.25 -2.75 11.40
CA LYS A 58 -15.95 -4.03 11.49
C LYS A 58 -15.55 -4.73 12.78
N THR A 59 -16.54 -5.27 13.48
CA THR A 59 -16.35 -6.19 14.59
C THR A 59 -16.94 -7.55 14.26
N ASN A 60 -16.37 -8.59 14.84
CA ASN A 60 -16.91 -9.95 14.70
C ASN A 60 -18.15 -10.16 15.62
N ILE A 61 -18.69 -11.37 15.61
CA ILE A 61 -19.89 -11.76 16.40
C ILE A 61 -19.67 -11.61 17.91
N ALA A 62 -18.42 -11.69 18.38
CA ALA A 62 -18.04 -11.50 19.78
C ALA A 62 -17.77 -10.02 20.14
N ASN A 63 -18.10 -9.07 19.26
CA ASN A 63 -17.80 -7.64 19.38
C ASN A 63 -16.30 -7.33 19.48
N LEU A 64 -15.44 -8.21 18.96
CA LEU A 64 -14.01 -7.97 18.88
C LEU A 64 -13.68 -7.27 17.56
N PHE A 65 -12.70 -6.37 17.61
CA PHE A 65 -12.17 -5.67 16.44
C PHE A 65 -11.73 -6.66 15.36
N GLU A 66 -12.12 -6.40 14.11
CA GLU A 66 -11.72 -7.19 12.94
C GLU A 66 -11.04 -6.30 11.90
N TYR A 67 -11.72 -5.24 11.44
CA TYR A 67 -11.20 -4.34 10.42
C TYR A 67 -11.39 -2.85 10.72
N LEU A 68 -10.47 -2.04 10.21
CA LEU A 68 -10.55 -0.57 10.20
C LEU A 68 -10.21 -0.05 8.81
N PHE A 69 -10.92 0.98 8.37
CA PHE A 69 -10.65 1.76 7.17
C PHE A 69 -10.74 3.24 7.53
N ILE A 70 -9.78 4.03 7.06
CA ILE A 70 -9.76 5.49 7.20
C ILE A 70 -9.32 6.12 5.87
N SER A 71 -10.09 7.09 5.40
CA SER A 71 -9.71 8.00 4.32
C SER A 71 -10.10 9.43 4.68
N HIS A 72 -9.11 10.32 4.75
CA HIS A 72 -9.32 11.70 5.18
C HIS A 72 -10.00 12.54 4.09
N ALA A 73 -10.84 13.50 4.50
CA ALA A 73 -11.56 14.39 3.59
C ALA A 73 -10.65 15.06 2.55
N ALA A 74 -9.48 15.55 2.98
CA ALA A 74 -8.50 16.18 2.10
C ALA A 74 -7.94 15.22 1.03
N SER A 75 -7.70 13.96 1.40
CA SER A 75 -7.26 12.92 0.47
C SER A 75 -8.35 12.61 -0.57
N LEU A 76 -9.59 12.45 -0.13
CA LEU A 76 -10.73 12.19 -1.02
C LEU A 76 -10.99 13.36 -1.97
N HIS A 77 -10.98 14.58 -1.44
CA HIS A 77 -11.17 15.79 -2.24
C HIS A 77 -10.05 15.96 -3.27
N GLY A 78 -8.79 15.80 -2.87
CA GLY A 78 -7.67 15.86 -3.80
C GLY A 78 -7.78 14.79 -4.87
N PHE A 79 -8.11 13.55 -4.48
CA PHE A 79 -8.25 12.43 -5.42
C PHE A 79 -9.27 12.72 -6.53
N ARG A 80 -10.45 13.23 -6.14
CA ARG A 80 -11.55 13.53 -7.08
C ARG A 80 -11.29 14.74 -7.98
N THR A 81 -10.32 15.60 -7.67
CA THR A 81 -10.14 16.89 -8.35
C THR A 81 -8.87 16.98 -9.18
N VAL A 82 -7.73 16.51 -8.67
CA VAL A 82 -6.41 16.87 -9.24
C VAL A 82 -5.38 15.73 -9.28
N ILE A 83 -5.71 14.56 -8.74
CA ILE A 83 -4.77 13.44 -8.63
C ILE A 83 -4.86 12.51 -9.83
N LEU A 84 -3.73 11.89 -10.18
CA LEU A 84 -3.67 10.90 -11.24
C LEU A 84 -4.48 9.66 -10.83
N PRO A 85 -5.36 9.12 -11.68
CA PRO A 85 -6.26 8.02 -11.33
C PRO A 85 -5.55 6.66 -11.36
N VAL A 86 -4.35 6.57 -10.79
CA VAL A 86 -3.57 5.33 -10.64
C VAL A 86 -3.28 5.12 -9.17
N ILE A 87 -3.92 4.11 -8.59
CA ILE A 87 -3.85 3.78 -7.17
C ILE A 87 -2.92 2.57 -7.01
N ALA A 88 -1.86 2.70 -6.23
CA ALA A 88 -1.10 1.55 -5.77
C ALA A 88 -1.62 1.06 -4.42
N ILE A 89 -1.82 -0.25 -4.29
CA ILE A 89 -2.22 -0.90 -3.04
C ILE A 89 -1.19 -1.95 -2.61
N ASN A 90 -1.02 -2.10 -1.29
CA ASN A 90 -0.26 -3.20 -0.70
C ASN A 90 -0.69 -3.46 0.74
N GLY A 91 -0.51 -4.71 1.17
CA GLY A 91 -0.67 -5.18 2.53
C GLY A 91 0.71 -5.31 3.16
N THR A 92 0.83 -5.03 4.45
CA THR A 92 2.09 -5.19 5.15
C THR A 92 1.84 -5.60 6.58
N HIS A 93 2.54 -6.64 7.02
CA HIS A 93 2.43 -7.15 8.39
C HIS A 93 2.76 -6.09 9.44
N LEU A 94 1.97 -6.06 10.50
CA LEU A 94 2.29 -5.34 11.73
C LEU A 94 3.43 -6.05 12.46
N ASN A 95 4.27 -5.27 13.12
CA ASN A 95 5.48 -5.76 13.81
C ASN A 95 5.40 -5.56 15.33
N GLY A 96 4.20 -5.26 15.85
CA GLY A 96 3.95 -4.99 17.27
C GLY A 96 3.49 -6.23 18.04
N LYS A 97 3.01 -6.01 19.27
CA LYS A 97 2.45 -7.07 20.13
C LYS A 97 1.25 -7.77 19.49
N PHE A 98 0.49 -7.06 18.66
CA PHE A 98 -0.63 -7.62 17.91
C PHE A 98 -0.25 -7.89 16.47
N SER A 99 -0.48 -9.14 16.06
CA SER A 99 -0.42 -9.54 14.67
C SER A 99 -1.58 -8.92 13.89
N GLY A 100 -1.32 -8.61 12.63
CA GLY A 100 -2.30 -8.05 11.73
C GLY A 100 -1.65 -7.56 10.46
N ILE A 101 -2.48 -7.03 9.57
CA ILE A 101 -2.07 -6.42 8.31
C ILE A 101 -2.48 -4.97 8.30
N MET A 102 -1.57 -4.11 7.87
CA MET A 102 -1.89 -2.74 7.48
C MET A 102 -2.08 -2.70 5.97
N PHE A 103 -3.24 -2.24 5.54
CA PHE A 103 -3.56 -1.97 4.14
C PHE A 103 -3.28 -0.51 3.84
N VAL A 104 -2.68 -0.25 2.67
CA VAL A 104 -2.40 1.12 2.21
C VAL A 104 -2.85 1.25 0.77
N ALA A 105 -3.58 2.33 0.47
CA ALA A 105 -3.87 2.80 -0.87
C ALA A 105 -3.24 4.18 -1.08
N ILE A 106 -2.44 4.32 -2.12
CA ILE A 106 -1.66 5.54 -2.37
C ILE A 106 -1.64 5.90 -3.86
N CYS A 107 -1.67 7.19 -4.15
CA CYS A 107 -1.57 7.74 -5.49
C CYS A 107 -0.33 8.64 -5.62
N LEU A 108 -0.15 9.22 -6.80
CA LEU A 108 0.79 10.32 -7.02
C LEU A 108 0.03 11.59 -7.43
N ASP A 109 0.45 12.72 -6.89
CA ASP A 109 0.06 14.02 -7.43
C ASP A 109 0.79 14.31 -8.75
N ALA A 110 0.40 15.38 -9.45
CA ALA A 110 1.01 15.79 -10.72
C ALA A 110 2.53 16.11 -10.61
N ASN A 111 3.04 16.36 -9.40
CA ASN A 111 4.46 16.60 -9.11
C ASN A 111 5.20 15.32 -8.70
N ASN A 112 4.57 14.15 -8.83
CA ASN A 112 5.08 12.85 -8.39
C ASN A 112 5.33 12.75 -6.88
N HIS A 113 4.67 13.57 -6.06
CA HIS A 113 4.67 13.34 -4.62
C HIS A 113 3.65 12.28 -4.23
N PHE A 114 4.01 11.51 -3.20
CA PHE A 114 3.13 10.54 -2.56
C PHE A 114 1.84 11.19 -2.09
N PHE A 115 0.70 10.67 -2.51
CA PHE A 115 -0.61 11.15 -2.11
C PHE A 115 -1.40 9.99 -1.49
N PRO A 116 -1.29 9.78 -0.16
CA PRO A 116 -2.00 8.71 0.54
C PRO A 116 -3.50 8.93 0.45
N LEU A 117 -4.19 7.89 -0.05
CA LEU A 117 -5.61 7.94 -0.34
C LEU A 117 -6.42 7.34 0.81
N ALA A 118 -6.04 6.14 1.26
CA ALA A 118 -6.66 5.46 2.38
C ALA A 118 -5.67 4.51 3.05
N TYR A 119 -5.94 4.16 4.30
CA TYR A 119 -5.25 3.11 5.01
C TYR A 119 -6.23 2.35 5.89
N GLY A 120 -5.85 1.14 6.27
CA GLY A 120 -6.69 0.27 7.06
C GLY A 120 -5.91 -0.80 7.78
N PHE A 121 -6.62 -1.55 8.61
CA PHE A 121 -6.06 -2.63 9.41
C PHE A 121 -6.97 -3.84 9.35
N GLY A 122 -6.37 -5.02 9.36
CA GLY A 122 -7.08 -6.28 9.51
C GLY A 122 -6.27 -7.36 10.18
N ASP A 123 -6.87 -8.53 10.35
CA ASP A 123 -6.31 -9.67 11.07
C ASP A 123 -5.32 -10.49 10.22
N VAL A 124 -5.68 -10.81 8.97
CA VAL A 124 -4.89 -11.67 8.07
C VAL A 124 -4.90 -11.11 6.64
N GLU A 125 -3.81 -11.35 5.90
CA GLU A 125 -3.73 -10.95 4.49
C GLU A 125 -4.40 -12.01 3.63
N ASP A 126 -5.72 -11.96 3.52
CA ASP A 126 -6.50 -12.90 2.73
C ASP A 126 -7.50 -12.20 1.80
N GLU A 127 -8.23 -12.98 1.03
CA GLU A 127 -9.24 -12.46 0.12
C GLU A 127 -10.37 -11.72 0.86
N MET A 128 -10.76 -12.15 2.05
CA MET A 128 -11.86 -11.56 2.80
C MET A 128 -11.50 -10.15 3.27
N ALA A 129 -10.33 -9.99 3.90
CA ALA A 129 -9.84 -8.72 4.38
C ALA A 129 -9.59 -7.74 3.23
N TRP A 130 -9.00 -8.22 2.12
CA TRP A 130 -8.83 -7.40 0.92
C TRP A 130 -10.16 -6.99 0.28
N THR A 131 -11.13 -7.91 0.21
CA THR A 131 -12.47 -7.60 -0.32
C THR A 131 -13.16 -6.54 0.53
N TRP A 132 -13.06 -6.64 1.86
CA TRP A 132 -13.61 -5.63 2.76
C TRP A 132 -12.94 -4.26 2.54
N PHE A 133 -11.61 -4.20 2.60
CA PHE A 133 -10.86 -2.95 2.40
C PHE A 133 -11.14 -2.29 1.05
N LEU A 134 -11.19 -3.09 -0.02
CA LEU A 134 -11.46 -2.59 -1.37
C LEU A 134 -12.89 -2.08 -1.54
N ASN A 135 -13.89 -2.69 -0.88
CA ASN A 135 -15.26 -2.18 -0.88
C ASN A 135 -15.35 -0.83 -0.17
N GLU A 136 -14.71 -0.68 1.00
CA GLU A 136 -14.65 0.61 1.69
C GLU A 136 -13.92 1.67 0.85
N LEU A 137 -12.82 1.30 0.19
CA LEU A 137 -12.14 2.18 -0.75
C LEU A 137 -13.04 2.60 -1.90
N LYS A 138 -13.79 1.66 -2.48
CA LYS A 138 -14.71 1.90 -3.61
C LYS A 138 -15.80 2.91 -3.23
N ASN A 139 -16.40 2.70 -2.06
CA ASN A 139 -17.42 3.58 -1.49
C ASN A 139 -16.87 4.96 -1.18
N ALA A 140 -15.60 5.05 -0.78
CA ALA A 140 -14.99 6.33 -0.42
C ALA A 140 -14.64 7.19 -1.63
N ILE A 141 -14.23 6.60 -2.76
CA ILE A 141 -13.68 7.35 -3.90
C ILE A 141 -14.66 7.55 -5.05
N ASP A 142 -15.75 6.79 -5.11
CA ASP A 142 -16.68 6.74 -6.26
C ASP A 142 -15.93 6.49 -7.59
N SER A 143 -15.26 5.33 -7.65
CA SER A 143 -14.36 4.85 -8.73
C SER A 143 -14.45 5.58 -10.08
N PRO A 144 -13.41 6.36 -10.46
CA PRO A 144 -13.36 7.04 -11.76
C PRO A 144 -13.30 6.07 -12.95
N GLU A 145 -13.86 6.47 -14.10
CA GLU A 145 -13.89 5.65 -15.34
C GLU A 145 -12.49 5.27 -15.87
N ASP A 146 -11.49 6.16 -15.70
CA ASP A 146 -10.10 5.95 -16.16
C ASP A 146 -9.15 5.44 -15.05
N CYS A 147 -9.71 4.88 -13.97
CA CYS A 147 -8.92 4.40 -12.84
C CYS A 147 -8.12 3.14 -13.17
N MET A 148 -6.94 3.00 -12.57
CA MET A 148 -6.21 1.75 -12.53
C MET A 148 -5.67 1.48 -11.14
N ILE A 149 -5.81 0.24 -10.69
CA ILE A 149 -5.26 -0.21 -9.41
C ILE A 149 -4.04 -1.09 -9.69
N ILE A 150 -2.92 -0.81 -9.03
CA ILE A 150 -1.66 -1.55 -9.14
C ILE A 150 -1.38 -2.23 -7.80
N SER A 151 -1.09 -3.53 -7.81
CA SER A 151 -0.72 -4.26 -6.60
C SER A 151 0.46 -5.20 -6.85
N ASN A 152 0.92 -5.84 -5.77
CA ASN A 152 1.73 -7.05 -5.88
C ASN A 152 0.90 -8.21 -6.48
N HIS A 153 1.54 -9.36 -6.72
CA HIS A 153 0.90 -10.55 -7.31
C HIS A 153 0.29 -11.49 -6.24
N HIS A 154 -0.19 -10.95 -5.11
CA HIS A 154 -0.80 -11.72 -4.03
C HIS A 154 -2.19 -12.25 -4.44
N LEU A 155 -2.45 -13.53 -4.16
CA LEU A 155 -3.68 -14.21 -4.60
C LEU A 155 -4.95 -13.61 -3.99
N GLY A 156 -4.89 -13.23 -2.70
CA GLY A 156 -6.03 -12.58 -2.02
C GLY A 156 -6.40 -11.25 -2.66
N ILE A 157 -5.42 -10.46 -3.13
CA ILE A 157 -5.68 -9.19 -3.83
C ILE A 157 -6.32 -9.47 -5.18
N LYS A 158 -5.79 -10.43 -5.94
CA LYS A 158 -6.33 -10.79 -7.25
C LYS A 158 -7.81 -11.16 -7.16
N ALA A 159 -8.16 -12.07 -6.24
CA ALA A 159 -9.54 -12.50 -6.05
C ALA A 159 -10.46 -11.35 -5.59
N ALA A 160 -9.98 -10.51 -4.66
CA ALA A 160 -10.75 -9.35 -4.19
C ALA A 160 -10.96 -8.29 -5.30
N MET A 161 -9.97 -8.06 -6.16
CA MET A 161 -10.06 -7.15 -7.31
C MET A 161 -11.12 -7.62 -8.31
N GLU A 162 -11.13 -8.91 -8.64
CA GLU A 162 -12.13 -9.50 -9.55
C GLU A 162 -13.57 -9.36 -9.01
N LYS A 163 -13.75 -9.39 -7.68
CA LYS A 163 -15.06 -9.21 -7.02
C LYS A 163 -15.50 -7.76 -6.91
N VAL A 164 -14.63 -6.87 -6.44
CA VAL A 164 -15.01 -5.48 -6.09
C VAL A 164 -14.90 -4.54 -7.28
N TYR A 165 -13.93 -4.79 -8.16
CA TYR A 165 -13.50 -3.92 -9.24
C TYR A 165 -13.45 -4.66 -10.61
N PRO A 166 -14.51 -5.38 -11.02
CA PRO A 166 -14.47 -6.20 -12.24
C PRO A 166 -14.18 -5.41 -13.52
N ASN A 167 -14.52 -4.13 -13.54
CA ASN A 167 -14.37 -3.25 -14.70
C ASN A 167 -13.18 -2.29 -14.60
N VAL A 168 -12.43 -2.29 -13.49
CA VAL A 168 -11.27 -1.42 -13.33
C VAL A 168 -10.00 -2.21 -13.67
N PRO A 169 -9.16 -1.72 -14.61
CA PRO A 169 -7.90 -2.34 -14.92
C PRO A 169 -7.04 -2.64 -13.69
N HIS A 170 -6.64 -3.90 -13.54
CA HIS A 170 -5.74 -4.37 -12.48
C HIS A 170 -4.32 -4.57 -13.02
N GLY A 171 -3.40 -3.78 -12.49
CA GLY A 171 -1.99 -3.80 -12.84
C GLY A 171 -1.17 -4.63 -11.88
N TYR A 172 -0.31 -5.48 -12.42
CA TYR A 172 0.70 -6.16 -11.61
C TYR A 172 1.99 -5.38 -11.56
N CYS A 173 2.52 -5.26 -10.34
CA CYS A 173 3.81 -4.65 -10.08
C CYS A 173 4.92 -5.41 -10.83
N VAL A 174 5.53 -4.77 -11.82
CA VAL A 174 6.58 -5.39 -12.64
C VAL A 174 7.84 -5.76 -11.85
N PHE A 175 8.06 -5.13 -10.69
CA PHE A 175 9.17 -5.48 -9.81
C PHE A 175 8.98 -6.85 -9.17
N HIS A 176 7.79 -7.10 -8.60
CA HIS A 176 7.44 -8.41 -8.03
C HIS A 176 7.39 -9.49 -9.12
N MET A 177 6.85 -9.17 -10.30
CA MET A 177 6.92 -10.09 -11.45
C MET A 177 8.35 -10.42 -11.88
N ALA A 178 9.25 -9.42 -11.92
CA ALA A 178 10.66 -9.65 -12.25
C ALA A 178 11.34 -10.56 -11.22
N GLN A 179 10.98 -10.46 -9.93
CA GLN A 179 11.49 -11.36 -8.89
C GLN A 179 11.01 -12.79 -9.11
N ASN A 180 9.72 -12.99 -9.40
CA ASN A 180 9.15 -14.31 -9.69
C ASN A 180 9.84 -14.91 -10.92
N ILE A 181 9.94 -14.17 -12.02
CA ILE A 181 10.63 -14.63 -13.24
C ILE A 181 12.09 -15.02 -12.96
N LYS A 182 12.80 -14.23 -12.15
CA LYS A 182 14.17 -14.56 -11.75
C LYS A 182 14.23 -15.87 -10.95
N ASN A 183 13.26 -16.10 -10.06
CA ASN A 183 13.22 -17.29 -9.18
C ASN A 183 12.77 -18.55 -9.92
N ASP A 184 11.76 -18.43 -10.78
CA ASP A 184 11.12 -19.53 -11.50
C ASP A 184 12.03 -20.07 -12.61
N TYR A 185 12.61 -19.18 -13.41
CA TYR A 185 13.41 -19.58 -14.57
C TYR A 185 14.91 -19.61 -14.29
N LYS A 186 15.38 -18.85 -13.28
CA LYS A 186 16.81 -18.74 -12.91
C LYS A 186 17.72 -18.39 -14.10
N ARG A 187 17.18 -17.64 -15.06
CA ARG A 187 17.79 -17.33 -16.36
C ARG A 187 17.89 -15.83 -16.60
N LYS A 188 19.11 -15.36 -16.89
CA LYS A 188 19.40 -13.92 -17.08
C LYS A 188 18.83 -13.38 -18.39
N ASP A 189 18.86 -14.16 -19.46
CA ASP A 189 18.29 -13.82 -20.77
C ASP A 189 16.77 -13.64 -20.70
N VAL A 190 16.05 -14.55 -20.04
CA VAL A 190 14.60 -14.43 -19.79
C VAL A 190 14.31 -13.16 -18.96
N SER A 191 15.07 -12.92 -17.90
CA SER A 191 14.90 -11.72 -17.06
C SER A 191 15.14 -10.41 -17.84
N LEU A 192 16.12 -10.42 -18.75
CA LEU A 192 16.45 -9.28 -19.61
C LEU A 192 15.33 -9.02 -20.62
N LEU A 193 14.86 -10.06 -21.32
CA LEU A 193 13.77 -9.95 -22.28
C LEU A 193 12.48 -9.49 -21.62
N PHE A 194 12.14 -10.02 -20.43
CA PHE A 194 11.00 -9.49 -19.66
C PHE A 194 11.17 -8.00 -19.37
N LYS A 195 12.37 -7.57 -18.95
CA LYS A 195 12.67 -6.16 -18.67
C LYS A 195 12.52 -5.26 -19.90
N GLN A 196 12.91 -5.75 -21.07
CA GLN A 196 12.72 -5.03 -22.34
C GLN A 196 11.24 -4.97 -22.71
N ALA A 197 10.52 -6.08 -22.58
CA ALA A 197 9.11 -6.19 -22.91
C ALA A 197 8.24 -5.25 -22.07
N TRP A 198 8.37 -5.25 -20.74
CA TRP A 198 7.50 -4.39 -19.91
C TRP A 198 7.78 -2.89 -20.10
N LYS A 199 9.03 -2.54 -20.45
CA LYS A 199 9.45 -1.16 -20.73
C LYS A 199 9.07 -0.68 -22.13
N ALA A 200 8.84 -1.58 -23.07
CA ALA A 200 8.54 -1.26 -24.46
C ALA A 200 7.39 -0.24 -24.53
N TYR A 201 7.62 0.82 -25.29
CA TYR A 201 6.62 1.88 -25.45
C TYR A 201 5.65 1.56 -26.58
N ARG A 202 6.17 1.04 -27.71
CA ARG A 202 5.36 0.67 -28.87
C ARG A 202 5.02 -0.81 -28.83
N LYS A 203 3.84 -1.15 -29.37
CA LYS A 203 3.42 -2.55 -29.54
C LYS A 203 4.34 -3.32 -30.50
N SER A 204 4.97 -2.65 -31.48
CA SER A 204 5.99 -3.26 -32.35
C SER A 204 7.19 -3.77 -31.55
N ASP A 205 7.78 -2.90 -30.75
CA ASP A 205 8.98 -3.20 -29.96
C ASP A 205 8.68 -4.31 -28.94
N PHE A 206 7.49 -4.28 -28.34
CA PHE A 206 7.03 -5.37 -27.47
C PHE A 206 6.97 -6.71 -28.22
N LYS A 207 6.35 -6.74 -29.41
CA LYS A 207 6.21 -7.96 -30.20
C LYS A 207 7.56 -8.53 -30.60
N GLU A 208 8.51 -7.69 -31.02
CA GLU A 208 9.87 -8.12 -31.34
C GLU A 208 10.55 -8.80 -30.15
N VAL A 209 10.48 -8.19 -28.96
CA VAL A 209 11.05 -8.78 -27.74
C VAL A 209 10.35 -10.10 -27.39
N MET A 210 9.03 -10.20 -27.57
CA MET A 210 8.30 -11.44 -27.30
C MET A 210 8.59 -12.55 -28.32
N LEU A 211 8.87 -12.22 -29.58
CA LEU A 211 9.37 -13.20 -30.56
C LEU A 211 10.74 -13.75 -30.16
N GLU A 212 11.63 -12.91 -29.64
CA GLU A 212 12.90 -13.38 -29.06
C GLU A 212 12.66 -14.23 -27.80
N MET A 213 11.68 -13.88 -26.95
CA MET A 213 11.30 -14.70 -25.80
C MET A 213 10.86 -16.11 -26.21
N ILE A 214 10.10 -16.27 -27.31
CA ILE A 214 9.71 -17.59 -27.83
C ILE A 214 10.94 -18.44 -28.15
N LYS A 215 11.94 -17.85 -28.81
CA LYS A 215 13.19 -18.55 -29.18
C LYS A 215 14.01 -18.96 -27.95
N VAL A 216 14.03 -18.11 -26.92
CA VAL A 216 14.84 -18.33 -25.70
C VAL A 216 14.15 -19.27 -24.71
N ASN A 217 12.84 -19.09 -24.50
CA ASN A 217 12.04 -19.84 -23.56
C ASN A 217 10.52 -19.71 -23.86
N MET A 218 9.98 -20.68 -24.59
CA MET A 218 8.55 -20.74 -24.93
C MET A 218 7.63 -20.78 -23.70
N VAL A 219 8.02 -21.49 -22.64
CA VAL A 219 7.22 -21.58 -21.40
C VAL A 219 7.13 -20.22 -20.71
N ALA A 220 8.21 -19.44 -20.69
CA ALA A 220 8.20 -18.08 -20.16
C ALA A 220 7.30 -17.15 -20.98
N PHE A 221 7.36 -17.26 -22.31
CA PHE A 221 6.46 -16.55 -23.20
C PHE A 221 4.99 -16.89 -22.89
N GLU A 222 4.62 -18.17 -22.85
CA GLU A 222 3.25 -18.62 -22.59
C GLU A 222 2.74 -18.11 -21.25
N ASN A 223 3.53 -18.27 -20.17
CA ASN A 223 3.16 -17.78 -18.85
C ASN A 223 2.94 -16.26 -18.82
N LEU A 224 3.83 -15.48 -19.46
CA LEU A 224 3.69 -14.02 -19.54
C LEU A 224 2.46 -13.57 -20.33
N MET A 225 2.14 -14.29 -21.41
CA MET A 225 0.95 -14.02 -22.21
C MET A 225 -0.33 -14.42 -21.46
N ASN A 226 -0.31 -15.53 -20.72
CA ASN A 226 -1.42 -15.98 -19.88
C ASN A 226 -1.73 -15.02 -18.73
N VAL A 227 -0.71 -14.34 -18.19
CA VAL A 227 -0.91 -13.27 -17.19
C VAL A 227 -1.66 -12.06 -17.79
N GLY A 228 -1.55 -11.84 -19.10
CA GLY A 228 -2.17 -10.70 -19.80
C GLY A 228 -1.23 -9.49 -19.87
N PRO A 229 -0.65 -9.16 -21.05
CA PRO A 229 0.23 -8.01 -21.24
C PRO A 229 -0.36 -6.68 -20.81
N GLU A 230 -1.68 -6.53 -20.83
CA GLU A 230 -2.42 -5.36 -20.35
C GLU A 230 -2.23 -5.11 -18.85
N ARG A 231 -1.87 -6.14 -18.06
CA ARG A 231 -1.64 -6.05 -16.61
C ARG A 231 -0.22 -5.62 -16.26
N TRP A 232 0.77 -5.88 -17.10
CA TRP A 232 2.18 -5.68 -16.72
C TRP A 232 3.03 -4.91 -17.74
N SER A 233 2.62 -4.85 -19.01
CA SER A 233 3.39 -4.13 -20.04
C SER A 233 2.91 -2.69 -20.18
N ARG A 234 3.86 -1.80 -20.50
CA ARG A 234 3.52 -0.41 -20.83
C ARG A 234 2.81 -0.29 -22.17
N ALA A 235 3.25 -1.04 -23.18
CA ALA A 235 2.73 -0.98 -24.55
C ALA A 235 1.26 -1.42 -24.69
N TYR A 236 0.78 -2.33 -23.83
CA TYR A 236 -0.60 -2.84 -23.86
C TYR A 236 -1.46 -2.35 -22.69
N SER A 237 -0.95 -1.42 -21.87
CA SER A 237 -1.73 -0.87 -20.77
C SER A 237 -3.05 -0.26 -21.28
N PRO A 238 -4.21 -0.59 -20.69
CA PRO A 238 -5.51 -0.09 -21.14
C PRO A 238 -5.69 1.40 -20.81
N VAL A 239 -5.02 1.89 -19.76
CA VAL A 239 -5.02 3.29 -19.37
C VAL A 239 -3.59 3.84 -19.24
N ARG A 240 -3.48 5.17 -19.11
CA ARG A 240 -2.20 5.84 -18.86
C ARG A 240 -1.75 5.57 -17.43
N ARG A 241 -0.63 4.84 -17.29
CA ARG A 241 -0.04 4.53 -15.98
C ARG A 241 0.83 5.63 -15.38
N TYR A 242 1.05 6.76 -16.07
CA TYR A 242 1.88 7.88 -15.59
C TYR A 242 3.24 7.47 -14.96
N ARG A 243 3.93 6.49 -15.56
CA ARG A 243 5.19 5.88 -15.08
C ARG A 243 5.09 4.98 -13.84
N LEU A 244 3.91 4.81 -13.26
CA LEU A 244 3.63 3.83 -12.22
C LEU A 244 3.47 2.44 -12.85
N MET A 245 4.58 1.71 -12.98
CA MET A 245 4.57 0.29 -13.35
C MET A 245 4.79 -0.63 -12.15
N THR A 246 5.14 -0.05 -11.00
CA THR A 246 5.50 -0.76 -9.77
C THR A 246 4.65 -0.27 -8.60
N SER A 247 4.53 -1.10 -7.58
CA SER A 247 4.02 -0.74 -6.26
C SER A 247 5.09 -0.03 -5.40
N SER A 248 6.16 0.52 -6.00
CA SER A 248 7.27 1.14 -5.23
C SER A 248 6.83 2.31 -4.35
N ILE A 249 5.80 3.05 -4.77
CA ILE A 249 5.25 4.17 -4.00
C ILE A 249 4.61 3.70 -2.69
N VAL A 250 3.96 2.52 -2.69
CA VAL A 250 3.37 1.96 -1.47
C VAL A 250 4.44 1.28 -0.61
N GLU A 251 5.47 0.66 -1.20
CA GLU A 251 6.62 0.18 -0.42
C GLU A 251 7.39 1.31 0.27
N SER A 252 7.49 2.47 -0.40
CA SER A 252 8.10 3.67 0.18
C SER A 252 7.26 4.21 1.33
N MET A 253 5.92 4.21 1.19
CA MET A 253 5.01 4.55 2.28
C MET A 253 5.13 3.58 3.46
N ASN A 254 5.20 2.27 3.19
CA ASN A 254 5.41 1.26 4.22
C ASN A 254 6.72 1.46 4.98
N SER A 255 7.75 1.94 4.30
CA SER A 255 9.06 2.29 4.88
C SER A 255 8.94 3.47 5.86
N CYS A 256 8.12 4.49 5.56
CA CYS A 256 7.82 5.58 6.50
C CYS A 256 7.07 5.11 7.75
N LEU A 257 6.40 3.95 7.70
CA LEU A 257 5.56 3.43 8.76
C LEU A 257 6.21 2.29 9.57
N VAL A 258 7.48 1.95 9.32
CA VAL A 258 8.18 0.84 10.00
C VAL A 258 8.14 0.97 11.53
N HIS A 259 8.33 2.17 12.07
CA HIS A 259 8.26 2.41 13.51
C HIS A 259 6.83 2.41 14.03
N ALA A 260 5.90 3.04 13.30
CA ALA A 260 4.49 3.11 13.67
C ALA A 260 3.84 1.72 13.75
N ARG A 261 4.25 0.79 12.87
CA ARG A 261 3.77 -0.60 12.84
C ARG A 261 4.08 -1.43 14.10
N GLN A 262 4.92 -0.92 15.00
CA GLN A 262 5.23 -1.56 16.28
C GLN A 262 4.37 -1.01 17.42
N MET A 263 3.69 0.12 17.19
CA MET A 263 2.92 0.84 18.21
C MET A 263 1.51 0.27 18.36
N PRO A 264 0.83 0.54 19.49
CA PRO A 264 -0.61 0.25 19.64
C PRO A 264 -1.44 0.92 18.54
N ILE A 265 -2.56 0.33 18.16
CA ILE A 265 -3.30 0.70 16.93
C ILE A 265 -3.75 2.17 16.92
N THR A 266 -4.23 2.70 18.04
CA THR A 266 -4.65 4.11 18.13
C THR A 266 -3.46 5.06 17.98
N THR A 267 -2.31 4.74 18.57
CA THR A 267 -1.06 5.50 18.39
C THR A 267 -0.58 5.44 16.93
N MET A 268 -0.74 4.29 16.28
CA MET A 268 -0.38 4.12 14.87
C MET A 268 -1.28 4.95 13.94
N VAL A 269 -2.59 4.92 14.17
CA VAL A 269 -3.57 5.75 13.45
C VAL A 269 -3.22 7.23 13.63
N GLU A 270 -2.88 7.64 14.85
CA GLU A 270 -2.51 9.02 15.15
C GLU A 270 -1.20 9.44 14.48
N PHE A 271 -0.19 8.56 14.50
CA PHE A 271 1.07 8.78 13.79
C PHE A 271 0.84 8.99 12.29
N ILE A 272 0.03 8.13 11.66
CA ILE A 272 -0.31 8.26 10.24
C ILE A 272 -1.01 9.60 10.00
N ARG A 273 -2.04 9.94 10.80
CA ARG A 273 -2.76 11.21 10.69
C ARG A 273 -1.83 12.42 10.78
N GLU A 274 -0.93 12.45 11.77
CA GLU A 274 0.04 13.53 11.92
C GLU A 274 1.01 13.62 10.74
N MET A 275 1.50 12.48 10.25
CA MET A 275 2.41 12.44 9.12
C MET A 275 1.74 13.02 7.87
N LEU A 276 0.50 12.61 7.59
CA LEU A 276 -0.29 13.12 6.46
C LEU A 276 -0.56 14.62 6.59
N HIS A 277 -0.94 15.07 7.78
CA HIS A 277 -1.15 16.50 8.05
C HIS A 277 0.13 17.31 7.79
N LYS A 278 1.27 16.88 8.32
CA LYS A 278 2.57 17.55 8.10
C LYS A 278 2.91 17.61 6.60
N TRP A 279 2.63 16.56 5.84
CA TRP A 279 2.88 16.53 4.39
C TRP A 279 1.97 17.50 3.63
N PHE A 280 0.67 17.48 3.88
CA PHE A 280 -0.28 18.36 3.20
C PHE A 280 -0.06 19.83 3.57
N TYR A 281 0.22 20.13 4.84
CA TYR A 281 0.55 21.48 5.28
C TYR A 281 1.79 22.04 4.57
N LYS A 282 2.88 21.26 4.49
CA LYS A 282 4.11 21.65 3.76
C LYS A 282 3.85 21.90 2.27
N ARG A 283 2.96 21.12 1.66
CA ARG A 283 2.61 21.29 0.24
C ARG A 283 1.76 22.53 0.02
N CYS A 284 0.77 22.77 0.88
CA CYS A 284 -0.08 23.95 0.85
C CYS A 284 0.76 25.23 0.97
N THR A 285 1.59 25.32 2.01
CA THR A 285 2.48 26.47 2.25
C THR A 285 3.49 26.70 1.13
N LYS A 286 3.99 25.64 0.48
CA LYS A 286 4.86 25.78 -0.70
C LYS A 286 4.09 26.32 -1.92
N ALA A 287 2.85 25.85 -2.14
CA ALA A 287 2.02 26.30 -3.25
C ALA A 287 1.62 27.77 -3.11
N GLU A 288 1.35 28.24 -1.89
CA GLU A 288 1.04 29.66 -1.61
C GLU A 288 2.18 30.60 -2.01
N LYS A 289 3.44 30.19 -1.79
CA LYS A 289 4.63 30.99 -2.17
C LYS A 289 4.88 31.10 -3.68
N ILE A 290 4.24 30.24 -4.49
CA ILE A 290 4.37 30.27 -5.96
C ILE A 290 3.28 31.16 -6.57
N ARG A 291 2.22 31.48 -5.81
CA ARG A 291 1.13 32.35 -6.26
C ARG A 291 1.43 33.85 -6.11
N THR A 292 2.55 34.19 -5.48
CA THR A 292 3.13 35.54 -5.38
C THR A 292 4.20 35.73 -6.43
#